data_AF-A0A820HY56-F1
#
_entry.id   AF-A0A820HY56-F1
#
_cell.length_a   1.000
_cell.length_b   1.000
_cell.length_c   1.000
_cell.angle_alpha   90.00
_cell.angle_beta   90.00
_cell.angle_gamma   90.00
#
_symmetry.space_group_name_H-M   'P 1'
#
loop_
_entity.id
_entity.type
_entity.pdbx_description
1 polymer ?
#
loop_
_entity_poly.entity_id
_entity_poly.type
_entity_poly.pdbx_seq_one_letter_code
_entity_poly.pdbx_strand_id
1 'polypeptide(L)'
;IMTLKSARNQAFKLKNYKAASSFAKRLLELGPTPEVAQQTRKVLSVCEKNPIDEQPMNYDQYNPFDICAASYVPIYRGNPVV
;
A
#
# COMPACT_ATOMS: atom_id res chain seq x y z
N ILE A 1 5.61 6.63 8.14
CA ILE A 1 5.65 7.57 6.98
C ILE A 1 6.56 7.07 5.86
N MET A 2 7.84 6.74 6.11
CA MET A 2 8.79 6.33 5.05
C MET A 2 8.40 5.03 4.32
N THR A 3 7.86 4.04 5.05
CA THR A 3 7.40 2.75 4.49
C THR A 3 6.27 2.93 3.49
N LEU A 4 5.23 3.71 3.84
CA LEU A 4 4.10 4.01 2.95
C LEU A 4 4.54 4.79 1.70
N LYS A 5 5.51 5.72 1.83
CA LYS A 5 6.09 6.43 0.69
C LYS A 5 6.77 5.44 -0.28
N SER A 6 7.55 4.50 0.24
CA SER A 6 8.20 3.45 -0.57
C SER A 6 7.17 2.51 -1.21
N ALA A 7 6.22 2.00 -0.43
CA ALA A 7 5.17 1.09 -0.89
C ALA A 7 4.32 1.71 -2.03
N ARG A 8 3.88 2.97 -1.86
CA ARG A 8 3.18 3.71 -2.93
C ARG A 8 4.00 3.78 -4.22
N ASN A 9 5.30 4.11 -4.13
CA ASN A 9 6.15 4.22 -5.31
C ASN A 9 6.35 2.88 -6.03
N GLN A 10 6.50 1.79 -5.28
CA GLN A 10 6.65 0.45 -5.86
C GLN A 10 5.34 -0.03 -6.49
N ALA A 11 4.22 0.11 -5.78
CA ALA A 11 2.90 -0.24 -6.30
C ALA A 11 2.54 0.56 -7.57
N PHE A 12 2.87 1.86 -7.61
CA PHE A 12 2.67 2.68 -8.80
C PHE A 12 3.53 2.24 -10.00
N LYS A 13 4.79 1.83 -9.76
CA LYS A 13 5.66 1.26 -10.82
C LYS A 13 5.14 -0.08 -11.35
N LEU A 14 4.58 -0.91 -10.47
CA LEU A 14 3.96 -2.19 -10.82
C LEU A 14 2.55 -2.02 -11.41
N LYS A 15 2.08 -0.78 -11.60
CA LYS A 15 0.73 -0.44 -12.06
C LYS A 15 -0.39 -1.03 -11.20
N ASN A 16 -0.08 -1.25 -9.92
CA ASN A 16 -1.05 -1.62 -8.90
C ASN A 16 -1.69 -0.37 -8.31
N TYR A 17 -2.55 0.27 -9.10
CA TYR A 17 -3.09 1.59 -8.81
C TYR A 17 -4.10 1.57 -7.67
N LYS A 18 -4.88 0.50 -7.52
CA LYS A 18 -5.86 0.38 -6.44
C LYS A 18 -5.15 0.27 -5.09
N ALA A 19 -4.12 -0.57 -4.99
CA ALA A 19 -3.29 -0.65 -3.78
C ALA A 19 -2.49 0.65 -3.53
N ALA A 20 -1.89 1.23 -4.58
CA ALA A 20 -1.14 2.49 -4.47
C ALA A 20 -2.02 3.65 -3.96
N SER A 21 -3.29 3.71 -4.39
CA SER A 21 -4.26 4.69 -3.91
C SER A 21 -4.51 4.54 -2.41
N SER A 22 -4.75 3.32 -1.92
CA SER A 22 -4.93 3.06 -0.49
C SER A 22 -3.71 3.48 0.35
N PHE A 23 -2.50 3.16 -0.11
CA PHE A 23 -1.27 3.61 0.56
C PHE A 23 -1.09 5.13 0.55
N ALA A 24 -1.45 5.78 -0.56
CA ALA A 24 -1.39 7.23 -0.68
C ALA A 24 -2.40 7.94 0.25
N LYS A 25 -3.62 7.42 0.40
CA LYS A 25 -4.63 7.95 1.35
C LYS A 25 -4.11 7.87 2.79
N ARG A 26 -3.63 6.70 3.19
CA ARG A 26 -3.08 6.48 4.53
C ARG A 26 -1.84 7.32 4.81
N LEU A 27 -1.02 7.54 3.78
CA LEU A 27 0.14 8.45 3.88
C LEU A 27 -0.30 9.89 4.12
N LEU A 28 -1.40 10.36 3.49
CA LEU A 28 -1.93 11.71 3.70
C LEU A 28 -2.58 11.88 5.08
N GLU A 29 -3.24 10.84 5.60
CA GLU A 29 -3.83 10.83 6.96
C GLU A 29 -2.78 10.98 8.06
N LEU A 30 -1.55 10.48 7.85
CA LEU A 30 -0.45 10.61 8.80
C LEU A 30 0.19 12.02 8.84
N GLY A 31 -0.26 12.96 8.01
CA GLY A 31 0.26 14.34 7.99
C GLY A 31 1.74 14.44 7.59
N PRO A 32 2.12 14.04 6.36
CA PRO A 32 3.51 14.14 5.90
C PRO A 32 3.84 15.60 5.57
N THR A 33 5.14 15.90 5.43
CA THR A 33 5.62 17.22 4.98
C THR A 33 4.90 17.72 3.72
N PRO A 34 4.66 19.03 3.55
CA PRO A 34 3.86 19.58 2.45
C PRO A 34 4.28 19.11 1.05
N GLU A 35 5.59 19.00 0.81
CA GLU A 35 6.16 18.55 -0.46
C GLU A 35 5.78 17.09 -0.78
N VAL A 36 5.91 16.20 0.20
CA VAL A 36 5.49 14.80 0.09
C VAL A 36 3.98 14.69 -0.07
N ALA A 37 3.21 15.51 0.65
CA ALA A 37 1.75 15.53 0.52
C ALA A 37 1.31 15.94 -0.90
N GLN A 38 1.92 16.97 -1.50
CA GLN A 38 1.64 17.37 -2.88
C GLN A 38 1.96 16.27 -3.88
N GLN A 39 3.14 15.64 -3.76
CA GLN A 39 3.51 14.51 -4.62
C GLN A 39 2.52 13.34 -4.47
N THR A 40 2.09 13.06 -3.24
CA THR A 40 1.15 11.97 -2.94
C THR A 40 -0.22 12.21 -3.56
N ARG A 41 -0.74 13.45 -3.50
CA ARG A 41 -2.01 13.81 -4.15
C ARG A 41 -1.94 13.69 -5.67
N LYS A 42 -0.82 14.05 -6.30
CA LYS A 42 -0.62 13.86 -7.75
C LYS A 42 -0.70 12.38 -8.13
N VAL A 43 0.02 11.52 -7.41
CA VAL A 43 -0.01 10.06 -7.63
C VAL A 43 -1.42 9.53 -7.42
N LEU A 44 -2.10 9.94 -6.34
CA LEU A 44 -3.47 9.53 -6.04
C LEU A 44 -4.44 9.84 -7.18
N SER A 45 -4.37 11.05 -7.75
CA SER A 45 -5.23 11.45 -8.89
C SER A 45 -5.00 10.57 -10.13
N VAL A 46 -3.77 10.12 -10.38
CA VAL A 46 -3.48 9.18 -11.47
C VAL A 46 -4.05 7.80 -11.16
N CYS A 47 -3.87 7.32 -9.93
CA CYS A 47 -4.39 6.03 -9.50
C CYS A 47 -5.92 5.97 -9.54
N GLU A 48 -6.62 7.06 -9.24
CA GLU A 48 -8.09 7.12 -9.26
C GLU A 48 -8.68 7.08 -10.67
N LYS A 49 -7.92 7.46 -11.70
CA LYS A 49 -8.35 7.33 -13.10
C LYS A 49 -8.44 5.89 -13.56
N ASN A 50 -7.59 5.00 -13.04
CA ASN A 50 -7.55 3.59 -13.39
C ASN A 50 -7.30 2.73 -12.14
N PRO A 51 -8.32 2.48 -11.30
CA PRO A 51 -8.16 1.77 -10.03
C PRO A 51 -8.11 0.25 -10.22
N ILE A 52 -7.19 -0.22 -11.08
CA ILE A 52 -6.96 -1.63 -11.37
C ILE A 52 -5.58 -2.01 -10.84
N ASP A 53 -5.46 -3.23 -10.33
CA ASP A 53 -4.17 -3.84 -10.03
C ASP A 53 -3.77 -4.80 -11.15
N GLU A 54 -2.64 -4.55 -11.82
CA GLU A 54 -2.13 -5.36 -12.93
C GLU A 54 -1.41 -6.63 -12.44
N GLN A 55 -0.87 -6.62 -11.23
CA GLN A 55 -0.12 -7.74 -10.64
C GLN A 55 -0.80 -8.28 -9.39
N PRO A 56 -1.00 -9.60 -9.28
CA PRO A 56 -1.58 -10.22 -8.09
C PRO A 56 -0.66 -10.02 -6.89
N MET A 57 -1.24 -9.62 -5.76
CA MET A 57 -0.52 -9.47 -4.49
C MET A 57 -1.21 -10.31 -3.42
N ASN A 58 -0.43 -11.08 -2.67
CA ASN A 58 -0.92 -11.71 -1.45
C ASN A 58 -0.94 -10.68 -0.31
N TYR A 59 -1.84 -9.70 -0.42
CA TYR A 59 -2.00 -8.63 0.54
C TYR A 59 -3.46 -8.21 0.60
N ASP A 60 -4.09 -8.44 1.74
CA ASP A 60 -5.41 -7.91 2.07
C ASP A 60 -5.28 -6.86 3.18
N GLN A 61 -5.71 -5.64 2.88
CA GLN A 61 -5.65 -4.52 3.81
C GLN A 61 -6.76 -4.53 4.87
N TYR A 62 -7.83 -5.29 4.64
CA TYR A 62 -9.00 -5.36 5.53
C TYR A 62 -8.94 -6.57 6.45
N ASN A 63 -8.17 -7.59 6.07
CA ASN A 63 -7.97 -8.78 6.89
C ASN A 63 -6.73 -8.59 7.79
N PRO A 64 -6.87 -8.55 9.13
CA PRO A 64 -5.72 -8.49 10.02
C PRO A 64 -4.80 -9.69 9.82
N PHE A 65 -3.50 -9.43 9.72
CA PHE A 65 -2.47 -10.45 9.55
C PHE A 65 -1.24 -10.12 10.39
N ASP A 66 -0.51 -11.16 10.76
CA ASP A 66 0.85 -11.07 11.29
C ASP A 66 1.85 -11.42 10.18
N ILE A 67 3.09 -10.94 10.27
CA ILE A 67 4.13 -11.24 9.28
C ILE A 67 5.04 -12.32 9.84
N CYS A 68 5.21 -13.44 9.13
CA CYS A 68 6.19 -14.46 9.49
C CYS A 68 7.61 -13.89 9.42
N ALA A 69 8.39 -13.97 10.51
CA ALA A 69 9.76 -13.45 10.56
C ALA A 69 10.77 -14.22 9.69
N ALA A 70 10.43 -15.44 9.26
CA ALA A 70 11.29 -16.27 8.40
C ALA A 70 10.95 -16.14 6.91
N SER A 71 9.65 -16.21 6.55
CA SER A 71 9.21 -16.24 5.15
C SER A 71 8.71 -14.90 4.61
N TYR A 72 8.48 -13.91 5.48
CA TYR A 72 7.91 -12.59 5.11
C TYR A 72 6.56 -12.67 4.40
N VAL A 73 5.78 -13.73 4.67
CA VAL A 73 4.42 -13.93 4.15
C VAL A 73 3.39 -13.53 5.22
N PRO A 74 2.24 -12.93 4.84
CA PRO A 74 1.17 -12.64 5.79
C PRO A 74 0.51 -13.93 6.30
N ILE A 75 0.38 -14.03 7.61
CA ILE A 75 -0.39 -15.04 8.34
C ILE A 75 -1.71 -14.39 8.72
N TYR A 76 -2.75 -14.66 7.94
CA TYR A 76 -4.09 -14.13 8.22
C TYR A 76 -4.70 -14.80 9.46
N ARG A 77 -5.56 -14.06 10.17
CA ARG A 77 -6.30 -14.56 11.33
C ARG A 77 -7.00 -15.89 11.04
N GLY A 78 -6.86 -16.82 11.97
CA GLY A 78 -7.41 -18.18 11.88
C GLY A 78 -6.38 -19.23 11.43
N ASN A 79 -5.21 -18.82 10.93
CA ASN A 79 -4.11 -19.74 10.68
C ASN A 79 -3.26 -19.93 11.95
N PRO A 80 -2.73 -21.15 12.19
CA PRO A 80 -1.83 -21.39 13.31
C PRO A 80 -0.55 -20.57 13.14
N VAL A 81 -0.24 -19.76 14.16
CA VAL A 81 1.06 -19.12 14.33
C VAL A 81 1.88 -20.07 15.19
N VAL A 82 2.95 -20.64 14.63
CA VAL A 82 3.92 -21.49 15.35
C VAL A 82 5.23 -20.75 15.57
#